data_AF-A0A1S9AG74-F1
#
_entry.id   AF-A0A1S9AG74-F1
#
_cell.length_a   1.000
_cell.length_b   1.000
_cell.length_c   1.000
_cell.angle_alpha   90.00
_cell.angle_beta   90.00
_cell.angle_gamma   90.00
#
_symmetry.space_group_name_H-M   'P 1'
#
loop_
_entity.id
_entity.type
_entity.pdbx_description
1 polymer ?
#
loop_
_entity_poly.entity_id
_entity_poly.type
_entity_poly.pdbx_seq_one_letter_code
_entity_poly.pdbx_strand_id
1 'polypeptide(L)'
;MNDSTLSARVFVADAINPGDVVLTTTPEVMSHTIRNVIGADISHAMICVGKSCVIDSTGDGVHARNLDRILVEPGCAAHVLRAVTPLTTEQLQSVIAFARGAVGTRYSMTGAAKSVLAGFVAGRRQFCSRLVAQAYRHGGVDLVPDADFCHPGELLESGALIKMPDVLRTLGPEEELSWREDIDNVQAMRDSTNALLEEARKLSSTIESLNDIDAHLIEHPEDDVHLVAALQSSRYEQLWRDEFERNAWQYHVALIEGHEVSTERKRRYCEALLEDEQLGPNRFVLNHAGYVSLNTAHPRQYFARKIELYDLLTQFHYRRIQAASGWLARRGLRKNVPRSLLRPHTPEWFTSLREWNPKQVAMVWAAVGVSGRLDVCSICADDPARDYALVSLPPVGPGTLRLCDDCYRIRCADEPMKPF
;
A
#
# COMPACT_ATOMS: atom_id res chain seq x y z
N MET A 1 39.34 -20.86 -12.65
CA MET A 1 38.71 -19.54 -12.43
C MET A 1 38.62 -19.35 -10.93
N ASN A 2 39.24 -18.30 -10.39
CA ASN A 2 39.30 -18.06 -8.95
C ASN A 2 37.92 -17.66 -8.43
N ASP A 3 37.39 -18.43 -7.48
CA ASP A 3 36.07 -18.28 -6.87
C ASP A 3 36.05 -17.23 -5.73
N SER A 4 37.02 -16.31 -5.70
CA SER A 4 37.28 -15.43 -4.55
C SER A 4 36.93 -13.95 -4.74
N THR A 5 36.05 -13.59 -5.67
CA THR A 5 35.72 -12.17 -5.95
C THR A 5 34.24 -11.88 -6.19
N LEU A 6 33.33 -12.83 -5.99
CA LEU A 6 31.90 -12.55 -6.09
C LEU A 6 31.36 -12.15 -4.72
N SER A 7 31.14 -10.85 -4.54
CA SER A 7 30.49 -10.27 -3.36
C SER A 7 28.98 -10.18 -3.57
N ALA A 8 28.22 -10.24 -2.49
CA ALA A 8 26.77 -10.05 -2.56
C ALA A 8 26.43 -8.63 -3.02
N ARG A 9 25.26 -8.48 -3.64
CA ARG A 9 24.76 -7.20 -4.16
C ARG A 9 23.40 -6.89 -3.56
N VAL A 10 23.06 -5.61 -3.51
CA VAL A 10 21.75 -5.13 -3.08
C VAL A 10 21.19 -4.14 -4.10
N PHE A 11 19.87 -3.99 -4.09
CA PHE A 11 19.19 -3.00 -4.91
C PHE A 11 19.50 -1.58 -4.44
N VAL A 12 19.69 -0.69 -5.39
CA VAL A 12 19.73 0.76 -5.16
C VAL A 12 18.28 1.24 -5.20
N ALA A 13 17.58 1.23 -4.06
CA ALA A 13 16.16 1.57 -4.01
C ALA A 13 15.83 2.98 -4.54
N ASP A 14 16.80 3.89 -4.56
CA ASP A 14 16.65 5.22 -5.15
C ASP A 14 16.52 5.22 -6.68
N ALA A 15 16.97 4.16 -7.35
CA ALA A 15 16.84 4.00 -8.80
C ALA A 15 15.54 3.30 -9.22
N ILE A 16 14.74 2.81 -8.27
CA ILE A 16 13.62 1.92 -8.50
C ILE A 16 12.31 2.62 -8.13
N ASN A 17 11.40 2.68 -9.08
CA ASN A 17 10.16 3.42 -8.99
C ASN A 17 8.95 2.47 -8.86
N PRO A 18 7.84 2.94 -8.28
CA PRO A 18 6.59 2.19 -8.35
C PRO A 18 6.21 1.87 -9.81
N GLY A 19 5.73 0.65 -10.03
CA GLY A 19 5.50 0.06 -11.33
C GLY A 19 6.68 -0.76 -11.85
N ASP A 20 7.93 -0.48 -11.46
CA ASP A 20 9.07 -1.25 -11.94
C ASP A 20 8.93 -2.74 -11.60
N VAL A 21 9.30 -3.58 -12.56
CA VAL A 21 9.35 -5.03 -12.42
C VAL A 21 10.76 -5.42 -11.95
N VAL A 22 10.84 -6.09 -10.82
CA VAL A 22 12.11 -6.57 -10.26
C VAL A 22 12.20 -8.07 -10.50
N LEU A 23 13.22 -8.49 -11.25
CA LEU A 23 13.50 -9.89 -11.55
C LEU A 23 14.73 -10.34 -10.79
N THR A 24 14.66 -11.51 -10.17
CA THR A 24 15.76 -12.06 -9.39
C THR A 24 15.94 -13.55 -9.63
N THR A 25 17.05 -14.06 -9.13
CA THR A 25 17.30 -15.48 -9.02
C THR A 25 17.95 -15.77 -7.68
N THR A 26 17.73 -16.98 -7.17
CA THR A 26 18.36 -17.47 -5.93
C THR A 26 19.27 -18.67 -6.22
N PRO A 27 20.18 -19.03 -5.30
CA PRO A 27 21.01 -20.24 -5.43
C PRO A 27 20.24 -21.54 -5.18
N GLU A 28 18.97 -21.46 -4.79
CA GLU A 28 18.14 -22.63 -4.49
C GLU A 28 17.92 -23.53 -5.71
N VAL A 29 17.77 -24.83 -5.45
CA VAL A 29 17.57 -25.85 -6.49
C VAL A 29 16.34 -25.57 -7.36
N MET A 30 15.26 -25.08 -6.74
CA MET A 30 14.04 -24.71 -7.47
C MET A 30 14.30 -23.60 -8.48
N SER A 31 15.01 -22.56 -8.05
CA SER A 31 15.40 -21.42 -8.89
C SER A 31 16.27 -21.87 -10.06
N HIS A 32 17.26 -22.73 -9.82
CA HIS A 32 18.07 -23.33 -10.89
C HIS A 32 17.24 -24.14 -11.90
N THR A 33 16.27 -24.90 -11.42
CA THR A 33 15.36 -25.70 -12.28
C THR A 33 14.53 -24.79 -13.17
N ILE A 34 13.92 -23.74 -12.60
CA ILE A 34 13.14 -22.76 -13.37
C ILE A 34 13.98 -22.14 -14.47
N ARG A 35 15.16 -21.59 -14.14
CA ARG A 35 16.09 -20.98 -15.10
C ARG A 35 16.39 -21.88 -16.30
N ASN A 36 16.68 -23.15 -16.03
CA ASN A 36 16.98 -24.12 -17.07
C ASN A 36 15.77 -24.42 -17.96
N VAL A 37 14.58 -24.55 -17.39
CA VAL A 37 13.35 -24.84 -18.14
C VAL A 37 12.96 -23.65 -19.03
N ILE A 38 13.10 -22.43 -18.51
CA ILE A 38 12.67 -21.21 -19.23
C ILE A 38 13.78 -20.59 -20.10
N GLY A 39 15.01 -21.11 -20.02
CA GLY A 39 16.14 -20.60 -20.79
C GLY A 39 16.61 -19.19 -20.39
N ALA A 40 16.37 -18.74 -19.15
CA ALA A 40 16.72 -17.41 -18.67
C ALA A 40 17.59 -17.43 -17.39
N ASP A 41 18.31 -16.34 -17.13
CA ASP A 41 19.17 -16.21 -15.93
C ASP A 41 18.40 -15.85 -14.64
N ILE A 42 17.09 -15.64 -14.75
CA ILE A 42 16.16 -15.27 -13.68
C ILE A 42 15.10 -16.35 -13.46
N SER A 43 14.54 -16.40 -12.25
CA SER A 43 13.54 -17.41 -11.85
C SER A 43 12.36 -16.82 -11.07
N HIS A 44 12.44 -15.56 -10.67
CA HIS A 44 11.42 -14.90 -9.87
C HIS A 44 11.13 -13.50 -10.40
N ALA A 45 9.88 -13.06 -10.19
CA ALA A 45 9.39 -11.76 -10.61
C ALA A 45 8.59 -11.10 -9.48
N MET A 46 8.78 -9.80 -9.33
CA MET A 46 8.15 -8.97 -8.30
C MET A 46 7.78 -7.63 -8.93
N ILE A 47 6.81 -6.93 -8.35
CA ILE A 47 6.42 -5.57 -8.78
C ILE A 47 6.62 -4.56 -7.67
N CYS A 48 7.28 -3.45 -7.97
CA CYS A 48 7.46 -2.33 -7.05
C CYS A 48 6.14 -1.57 -6.89
N VAL A 49 5.67 -1.40 -5.64
CA VAL A 49 4.39 -0.76 -5.31
C VAL A 49 4.53 0.46 -4.41
N GLY A 50 5.77 0.90 -4.18
CA GLY A 50 6.15 2.00 -3.31
C GLY A 50 7.66 1.98 -3.08
N LYS A 51 8.22 3.04 -2.49
CA LYS A 51 9.65 3.10 -2.19
C LYS A 51 10.08 1.89 -1.37
N SER A 52 11.11 1.19 -1.83
CA SER A 52 11.64 -0.03 -1.21
C SER A 52 10.60 -1.12 -0.92
N CYS A 53 9.44 -1.12 -1.60
CA CYS A 53 8.36 -2.05 -1.34
C CYS A 53 7.98 -2.76 -2.63
N VAL A 54 8.23 -4.07 -2.68
CA VAL A 54 7.80 -4.93 -3.79
C VAL A 54 6.75 -5.92 -3.31
N ILE A 55 5.89 -6.38 -4.20
CA ILE A 55 4.97 -7.49 -3.96
C ILE A 55 5.35 -8.64 -4.88
N ASP A 56 5.39 -9.83 -4.31
CA ASP A 56 5.68 -11.06 -5.02
C ASP A 56 4.68 -12.18 -4.67
N SER A 57 4.80 -13.31 -5.36
CA SER A 57 4.06 -14.53 -5.03
C SER A 57 5.06 -15.68 -4.91
N THR A 58 5.20 -16.21 -3.70
CA THR A 58 6.07 -17.36 -3.36
C THR A 58 5.25 -18.42 -2.64
N GLY A 59 5.87 -19.50 -2.15
CA GLY A 59 5.18 -20.55 -1.39
C GLY A 59 4.31 -20.05 -0.22
N ASP A 60 4.64 -18.89 0.35
CA ASP A 60 3.87 -18.27 1.44
C ASP A 60 2.63 -17.49 0.96
N GLY A 61 2.38 -17.47 -0.35
CA GLY A 61 1.34 -16.68 -1.00
C GLY A 61 1.84 -15.34 -1.53
N VAL A 62 0.91 -14.48 -1.90
CA VAL A 62 1.20 -13.11 -2.36
C VAL A 62 1.46 -12.20 -1.17
N HIS A 63 2.63 -11.56 -1.11
CA HIS A 63 3.01 -10.71 0.02
C HIS A 63 3.93 -9.57 -0.39
N ALA A 64 3.98 -8.54 0.47
CA ALA A 64 4.98 -7.50 0.35
C ALA A 64 6.36 -7.96 0.87
N ARG A 65 7.41 -7.37 0.32
CA ARG A 65 8.81 -7.52 0.72
C ARG A 65 9.45 -6.14 0.82
N ASN A 66 10.46 -6.03 1.69
CA ASN A 66 11.34 -4.88 1.71
C ASN A 66 12.46 -5.10 0.69
N LEU A 67 12.44 -4.31 -0.40
CA LEU A 67 13.42 -4.39 -1.49
C LEU A 67 14.85 -4.14 -1.01
N ASP A 68 15.02 -3.25 -0.03
CA ASP A 68 16.34 -2.97 0.54
C ASP A 68 16.94 -4.24 1.15
N ARG A 69 16.11 -5.13 1.69
CA ARG A 69 16.54 -6.37 2.36
C ARG A 69 16.74 -7.55 1.42
N ILE A 70 16.51 -7.37 0.12
CA ILE A 70 16.74 -8.44 -0.85
C ILE A 70 18.22 -8.48 -1.20
N LEU A 71 18.90 -9.47 -0.64
CA LEU A 71 20.29 -9.76 -0.96
C LEU A 71 20.39 -10.61 -2.23
N VAL A 72 21.16 -10.14 -3.20
CA VAL A 72 21.47 -10.86 -4.43
C VAL A 72 22.79 -11.59 -4.21
N GLU A 73 22.69 -12.89 -3.98
CA GLU A 73 23.84 -13.75 -3.68
C GLU A 73 24.87 -13.76 -4.83
N PRO A 74 26.16 -14.01 -4.52
CA PRO A 74 27.19 -14.30 -5.51
C PRO A 74 26.71 -15.25 -6.62
N GLY A 75 26.91 -14.86 -7.89
CA GLY A 75 26.50 -15.66 -9.05
C GLY A 75 25.01 -15.63 -9.40
N CYS A 76 24.17 -14.97 -8.59
CA CYS A 76 22.75 -14.77 -8.90
C CYS A 76 22.53 -13.52 -9.76
N ALA A 77 21.66 -13.59 -10.76
CA ALA A 77 21.19 -12.46 -11.53
C ALA A 77 20.09 -11.65 -10.81
N ALA A 78 20.07 -10.35 -11.08
CA ALA A 78 19.00 -9.46 -10.68
C ALA A 78 18.90 -8.33 -11.71
N HIS A 79 17.67 -8.02 -12.13
CA HIS A 79 17.36 -7.00 -13.12
C HIS A 79 16.16 -6.17 -12.66
N VAL A 80 16.14 -4.89 -13.03
CA VAL A 80 14.96 -4.03 -12.87
C VAL A 80 14.53 -3.59 -14.25
N LEU A 81 13.25 -3.73 -14.53
CA LEU A 81 12.63 -3.39 -15.80
C LEU A 81 11.56 -2.32 -15.59
N ARG A 82 11.48 -1.37 -16.51
CA ARG A 82 10.50 -0.29 -16.50
C ARG A 82 9.70 -0.29 -17.80
N ALA A 83 8.43 0.09 -17.74
CA ALA A 83 7.61 0.25 -18.93
C ALA A 83 8.26 1.24 -19.92
N VAL A 84 8.39 0.84 -21.18
CA VAL A 84 8.94 1.68 -22.26
C VAL A 84 8.06 2.91 -22.48
N THR A 85 6.75 2.70 -22.51
CA THR A 85 5.77 3.78 -22.46
C THR A 85 5.44 4.06 -21.00
N PRO A 86 5.71 5.28 -20.48
CA PRO A 86 5.37 5.62 -19.10
C PRO A 86 3.88 5.42 -18.83
N LEU A 87 3.56 4.76 -17.72
CA LEU A 87 2.18 4.62 -17.27
C LEU A 87 1.62 5.99 -16.90
N THR A 88 0.35 6.23 -17.23
CA THR A 88 -0.41 7.33 -16.61
C THR A 88 -0.59 7.08 -15.11
N THR A 89 -0.89 8.13 -14.35
CA THR A 89 -1.13 8.03 -12.90
C THR A 89 -2.23 7.02 -12.59
N GLU A 90 -3.33 7.04 -13.36
CA GLU A 90 -4.47 6.14 -13.19
C GLU A 90 -4.09 4.69 -13.48
N GLN A 91 -3.31 4.45 -14.55
CA GLN A 91 -2.80 3.11 -14.85
C GLN A 91 -1.89 2.61 -13.73
N LEU A 92 -0.91 3.41 -13.30
CA LEU A 92 0.00 3.03 -12.22
C LEU A 92 -0.75 2.72 -10.92
N GLN A 93 -1.73 3.54 -10.55
CA GLN A 93 -2.58 3.31 -9.39
C GLN A 93 -3.39 2.02 -9.52
N SER A 94 -3.93 1.73 -10.70
CA SER A 94 -4.66 0.49 -10.99
C SER A 94 -3.76 -0.74 -10.85
N VAL A 95 -2.55 -0.70 -11.43
CA VAL A 95 -1.54 -1.76 -11.31
C VAL A 95 -1.18 -2.03 -9.84
N ILE A 96 -0.90 -0.97 -9.08
CA ILE A 96 -0.56 -1.05 -7.65
C ILE A 96 -1.73 -1.57 -6.82
N ALA A 97 -2.96 -1.10 -7.10
CA ALA A 97 -4.16 -1.52 -6.40
C ALA A 97 -4.43 -3.02 -6.61
N PHE A 98 -4.24 -3.53 -7.83
CA PHE A 98 -4.34 -4.96 -8.12
C PHE A 98 -3.33 -5.77 -7.30
N ALA A 99 -2.05 -5.41 -7.36
CA ALA A 99 -0.99 -6.13 -6.66
C ALA A 99 -1.23 -6.16 -5.13
N ARG A 100 -1.69 -5.04 -4.56
CA ARG A 100 -2.05 -4.95 -3.14
C ARG A 100 -3.30 -5.76 -2.80
N GLY A 101 -4.33 -5.73 -3.66
CA GLY A 101 -5.56 -6.51 -3.47
C GLY A 101 -5.36 -8.02 -3.58
N ALA A 102 -4.28 -8.47 -4.23
CA ALA A 102 -3.90 -9.87 -4.32
C ALA A 102 -3.21 -10.41 -3.06
N VAL A 103 -2.79 -9.55 -2.11
CA VAL A 103 -2.08 -9.97 -0.89
C VAL A 103 -2.87 -11.04 -0.13
N GLY A 104 -2.17 -12.11 0.24
CA GLY A 104 -2.71 -13.30 0.89
C GLY A 104 -3.08 -14.45 -0.06
N THR A 105 -3.25 -14.17 -1.36
CA THR A 105 -3.62 -15.19 -2.35
C THR A 105 -2.62 -16.34 -2.36
N ARG A 106 -3.10 -17.59 -2.31
CA ARG A 106 -2.20 -18.75 -2.25
C ARG A 106 -1.39 -18.93 -3.53
N TYR A 107 -0.21 -19.51 -3.37
CA TYR A 107 0.65 -19.88 -4.49
C TYR A 107 0.10 -21.07 -5.28
N SER A 108 0.39 -21.09 -6.58
CA SER A 108 0.05 -22.17 -7.49
C SER A 108 1.32 -22.82 -8.06
N MET A 109 1.79 -23.90 -7.44
CA MET A 109 2.89 -24.71 -7.98
C MET A 109 2.54 -25.28 -9.36
N THR A 110 1.30 -25.75 -9.53
CA THR A 110 0.83 -26.32 -10.80
C THR A 110 0.67 -25.26 -11.87
N GLY A 111 0.24 -24.05 -11.52
CA GLY A 111 0.20 -22.90 -12.42
C GLY A 111 1.60 -22.47 -12.85
N ALA A 112 2.53 -22.33 -11.89
CA ALA A 112 3.92 -21.99 -12.16
C ALA A 112 4.57 -23.01 -13.11
N ALA A 113 4.39 -24.31 -12.87
CA ALA A 113 4.92 -25.36 -13.75
C ALA A 113 4.28 -25.34 -15.16
N LYS A 114 3.00 -24.95 -15.26
CA LYS A 114 2.28 -24.83 -16.53
C LYS A 114 2.50 -23.52 -17.26
N SER A 115 3.16 -22.54 -16.66
CA SER A 115 3.41 -21.23 -17.29
C SER A 115 4.18 -21.32 -18.61
N VAL A 116 4.92 -22.42 -18.82
CA VAL A 116 5.64 -22.72 -20.07
C VAL A 116 4.78 -23.45 -21.12
N LEU A 117 3.49 -23.69 -20.82
CA LEU A 117 2.56 -24.45 -21.66
C LEU A 117 1.29 -23.63 -21.93
N ALA A 118 0.94 -23.42 -23.20
CA ALA A 118 -0.25 -22.68 -23.60
C ALA A 118 -1.56 -23.48 -23.40
N GLY A 119 -2.68 -22.78 -23.20
CA GLY A 119 -4.04 -23.34 -23.37
C GLY A 119 -4.71 -23.92 -22.13
N PHE A 120 -4.29 -23.52 -20.91
CA PHE A 120 -4.94 -23.96 -19.67
C PHE A 120 -5.97 -22.95 -19.15
N VAL A 121 -6.91 -23.43 -18.32
CA VAL A 121 -7.83 -22.55 -17.60
C VAL A 121 -7.15 -22.04 -16.34
N ALA A 122 -7.10 -20.72 -16.20
CA ALA A 122 -6.42 -20.08 -15.09
C ALA A 122 -7.26 -20.14 -13.80
N GLY A 123 -6.66 -20.62 -12.70
CA GLY A 123 -7.29 -20.57 -11.38
C GLY A 123 -7.16 -19.17 -10.73
N ARG A 124 -7.66 -19.00 -9.51
CA ARG A 124 -7.50 -17.73 -8.74
C ARG A 124 -6.14 -17.58 -8.04
N ARG A 125 -5.43 -18.70 -7.83
CA ARG A 125 -4.11 -18.72 -7.17
C ARG A 125 -3.03 -18.11 -8.05
N GLN A 126 -2.01 -17.55 -7.41
CA GLN A 126 -0.97 -16.76 -8.06
C GLN A 126 0.37 -17.48 -8.15
N PHE A 127 1.22 -17.00 -9.04
CA PHE A 127 2.66 -17.23 -9.04
C PHE A 127 3.35 -15.96 -9.54
N CYS A 128 4.67 -15.87 -9.36
CA CYS A 128 5.41 -14.61 -9.41
C CYS A 128 5.20 -13.80 -10.69
N SER A 129 5.44 -14.38 -11.87
CA SER A 129 5.28 -13.72 -13.17
C SER A 129 3.82 -13.40 -13.50
N ARG A 130 2.89 -14.31 -13.22
CA ARG A 130 1.44 -14.08 -13.40
C ARG A 130 0.94 -12.88 -12.61
N LEU A 131 1.36 -12.76 -11.35
CA LEU A 131 0.97 -11.63 -10.51
C LEU A 131 1.36 -10.30 -11.17
N VAL A 132 2.61 -10.19 -11.65
CA VAL A 132 3.13 -8.99 -12.32
C VAL A 132 2.37 -8.72 -13.62
N ALA A 133 2.21 -9.73 -14.46
CA ALA A 133 1.54 -9.58 -15.75
C ALA A 133 0.05 -9.22 -15.60
N GLN A 134 -0.66 -9.85 -14.66
CA GLN A 134 -2.06 -9.52 -14.37
C GLN A 134 -2.21 -8.12 -13.77
N ALA A 135 -1.29 -7.69 -12.91
CA ALA A 135 -1.31 -6.33 -12.36
C ALA A 135 -1.25 -5.30 -13.49
N TYR A 136 -0.30 -5.46 -14.41
CA TYR A 136 -0.17 -4.60 -15.58
C TYR A 136 -1.39 -4.65 -16.51
N ARG A 137 -1.91 -5.85 -16.81
CA ARG A 137 -3.11 -6.02 -17.63
C ARG A 137 -4.34 -5.38 -16.99
N HIS A 138 -4.46 -5.42 -15.65
CA HIS A 138 -5.52 -4.73 -14.93
C HIS A 138 -5.44 -3.20 -15.11
N GLY A 139 -4.23 -2.65 -15.19
CA GLY A 139 -3.96 -1.27 -15.59
C GLY A 139 -4.07 -1.01 -17.10
N GLY A 140 -4.55 -1.97 -17.90
CA GLY A 140 -4.73 -1.84 -19.35
C GLY A 140 -3.44 -1.88 -20.16
N VAL A 141 -2.36 -2.49 -19.62
CA VAL A 141 -1.08 -2.64 -20.30
C VAL A 141 -0.68 -4.11 -20.36
N ASP A 142 -0.56 -4.67 -21.54
CA ASP A 142 -0.09 -6.04 -21.71
C ASP A 142 1.45 -6.08 -21.79
N LEU A 143 2.08 -6.66 -20.77
CA LEU A 143 3.53 -6.90 -20.77
C LEU A 143 3.92 -8.15 -21.56
N VAL A 144 3.03 -9.11 -21.63
CA VAL A 144 3.20 -10.41 -22.28
C VAL A 144 1.89 -10.80 -22.96
N PRO A 145 1.91 -11.69 -23.97
CA PRO A 145 0.70 -12.08 -24.70
C PRO A 145 -0.36 -12.75 -23.82
N ASP A 146 0.05 -13.58 -22.85
CA ASP A 146 -0.85 -14.25 -21.91
C ASP A 146 -0.40 -13.96 -20.46
N ALA A 147 -1.10 -13.06 -19.80
CA ALA A 147 -0.79 -12.71 -18.42
C ALA A 147 -1.23 -13.77 -17.39
N ASP A 148 -1.98 -14.79 -17.78
CA ASP A 148 -2.35 -15.92 -16.90
C ASP A 148 -1.33 -17.05 -16.93
N PHE A 149 -0.61 -17.21 -18.04
CA PHE A 149 0.41 -18.22 -18.25
C PHE A 149 1.66 -17.60 -18.88
N CYS A 150 2.49 -17.00 -18.03
CA CYS A 150 3.78 -16.44 -18.44
C CYS A 150 4.87 -16.78 -17.44
N HIS A 151 6.13 -16.83 -17.87
CA HIS A 151 7.26 -17.02 -16.97
C HIS A 151 8.12 -15.75 -16.85
N PRO A 152 8.98 -15.65 -15.82
CA PRO A 152 9.83 -14.46 -15.62
C PRO A 152 10.71 -14.12 -16.83
N GLY A 153 11.17 -15.12 -17.58
CA GLY A 153 11.94 -14.94 -18.83
C GLY A 153 11.19 -14.12 -19.90
N GLU A 154 9.88 -14.34 -20.07
CA GLU A 154 9.08 -13.55 -21.02
C GLU A 154 8.97 -12.08 -20.59
N LEU A 155 8.96 -11.79 -19.28
CA LEU A 155 9.02 -10.41 -18.79
C LEU A 155 10.39 -9.79 -19.10
N LEU A 156 11.48 -10.55 -18.95
CA LEU A 156 12.83 -10.09 -19.28
C LEU A 156 13.00 -9.74 -20.76
N GLU A 157 12.34 -10.50 -21.65
CA GLU A 157 12.41 -10.32 -23.11
C GLU A 157 11.29 -9.42 -23.67
N SER A 158 10.37 -8.96 -22.82
CA SER A 158 9.23 -8.16 -23.24
C SER A 158 9.66 -6.85 -23.90
N GLY A 159 9.18 -6.62 -25.13
CA GLY A 159 9.37 -5.34 -25.84
C GLY A 159 8.61 -4.16 -25.20
N ALA A 160 7.71 -4.41 -24.24
CA ALA A 160 7.04 -3.37 -23.47
C ALA A 160 7.89 -2.86 -22.30
N LEU A 161 9.01 -3.53 -22.00
CA LEU A 161 9.87 -3.25 -20.87
C LEU A 161 11.30 -2.90 -21.32
N ILE A 162 11.94 -1.98 -20.61
CA ILE A 162 13.36 -1.64 -20.78
C ILE A 162 14.11 -1.89 -19.49
N LYS A 163 15.32 -2.44 -19.62
CA LYS A 163 16.21 -2.70 -18.48
C LYS A 163 16.82 -1.42 -17.96
N MET A 164 16.72 -1.21 -16.65
CA MET A 164 17.26 -0.04 -15.97
C MET A 164 18.73 -0.25 -15.57
N PRO A 165 19.64 0.69 -15.88
CA PRO A 165 21.03 0.63 -15.45
C PRO A 165 21.19 1.03 -13.96
N ASP A 166 22.34 0.68 -13.37
CA ASP A 166 22.79 1.17 -12.05
C ASP A 166 21.83 0.89 -10.87
N VAL A 167 21.02 -0.17 -11.00
CA VAL A 167 20.03 -0.58 -9.99
C VAL A 167 20.59 -1.51 -8.91
N LEU A 168 21.86 -1.89 -9.01
CA LEU A 168 22.54 -2.76 -8.05
C LEU A 168 23.84 -2.13 -7.61
N ARG A 169 24.20 -2.33 -6.34
CA ARG A 169 25.53 -2.05 -5.81
C ARG A 169 26.08 -3.27 -5.08
N THR A 170 27.40 -3.42 -5.12
CA THR A 170 28.11 -4.45 -4.38
C THR A 170 28.28 -4.04 -2.92
N LEU A 171 28.11 -5.00 -2.01
CA LEU A 171 28.39 -4.82 -0.59
C LEU A 171 29.86 -5.09 -0.27
N GLY A 172 30.43 -4.31 0.65
CA GLY A 172 31.70 -4.69 1.30
C GLY A 172 31.49 -5.81 2.32
N PRO A 173 32.54 -6.57 2.72
CA PRO A 173 32.38 -7.72 3.62
C PRO A 173 31.74 -7.41 4.98
N GLU A 174 32.14 -6.30 5.63
CA GLU A 174 31.55 -5.88 6.90
C GLU A 174 30.09 -5.42 6.74
N GLU A 175 29.81 -4.75 5.62
CA GLU A 175 28.45 -4.32 5.29
C GLU A 175 27.56 -5.56 5.10
N GLU A 176 28.02 -6.54 4.31
CA GLU A 176 27.29 -7.79 4.07
C GLU A 176 26.96 -8.54 5.37
N LEU A 177 27.90 -8.62 6.31
CA LEU A 177 27.65 -9.24 7.62
C LEU A 177 26.51 -8.51 8.35
N SER A 178 26.58 -7.18 8.43
CA SER A 178 25.54 -6.37 9.06
C SER A 178 24.19 -6.51 8.35
N TRP A 179 24.16 -6.61 7.02
CA TRP A 179 22.93 -6.84 6.25
C TRP A 179 22.26 -8.17 6.56
N ARG A 180 23.04 -9.22 6.80
CA ARG A 180 22.53 -10.57 7.11
C ARG A 180 22.03 -10.70 8.56
N GLU A 181 22.60 -9.94 9.49
CA GLU A 181 22.15 -9.90 10.89
C GLU A 181 20.88 -9.07 11.10
N ASP A 182 20.61 -8.13 10.20
CA ASP A 182 19.44 -7.25 10.26
C ASP A 182 18.15 -8.00 9.89
N ILE A 183 17.18 -7.97 10.80
CA ILE A 183 15.98 -8.80 10.73
C ILE A 183 15.03 -8.30 9.63
N ASP A 184 14.45 -9.22 8.86
CA ASP A 184 13.31 -8.91 7.99
C ASP A 184 12.08 -8.57 8.84
N ASN A 185 11.90 -7.26 9.02
CA ASN A 185 10.81 -6.72 9.82
C ASN A 185 9.42 -6.92 9.18
N VAL A 186 9.31 -7.35 7.92
CA VAL A 186 8.00 -7.62 7.29
C VAL A 186 7.52 -9.06 7.49
N GLN A 187 8.34 -9.94 8.09
CA GLN A 187 7.95 -11.34 8.33
C GLN A 187 6.72 -11.44 9.23
N ALA A 188 6.68 -10.68 10.33
CA ALA A 188 5.54 -10.68 11.25
C ALA A 188 4.21 -10.31 10.56
N MET A 189 4.25 -9.41 9.56
CA MET A 189 3.08 -9.05 8.76
C MET A 189 2.59 -10.20 7.89
N ARG A 190 3.52 -10.95 7.28
CA ARG A 190 3.19 -12.11 6.45
C ARG A 190 2.56 -13.22 7.29
N ASP A 191 3.18 -13.52 8.42
CA ASP A 191 2.73 -14.57 9.35
C ASP A 191 1.33 -14.24 9.88
N SER A 192 1.12 -13.00 10.32
CA SER A 192 -0.17 -12.52 10.78
C SER A 192 -1.25 -12.57 9.69
N THR A 193 -0.92 -12.13 8.46
CA THR A 193 -1.84 -12.19 7.32
C THR A 193 -2.23 -13.64 7.00
N ASN A 194 -1.25 -14.55 7.00
CA ASN A 194 -1.48 -15.96 6.72
C ASN A 194 -2.30 -16.62 7.82
N ALA A 195 -2.05 -16.32 9.10
CA ALA A 195 -2.83 -16.81 10.22
C ALA A 195 -4.30 -16.37 10.15
N LEU A 196 -4.55 -15.09 9.81
CA LEU A 196 -5.91 -14.60 9.59
C LEU A 196 -6.62 -15.34 8.45
N LEU A 197 -5.93 -15.51 7.32
CA LEU A 197 -6.49 -16.19 6.16
C LEU A 197 -6.67 -17.69 6.38
N GLU A 198 -5.86 -18.32 7.22
CA GLU A 198 -6.04 -19.71 7.60
C GLU A 198 -7.36 -19.93 8.34
N GLU A 199 -7.69 -19.08 9.32
CA GLU A 199 -9.00 -19.12 10.00
C GLU A 199 -10.14 -18.83 9.01
N ALA A 200 -10.01 -17.79 8.18
CA ALA A 200 -11.03 -17.46 7.18
C ALA A 200 -11.30 -18.64 6.22
N ARG A 201 -10.25 -19.36 5.80
CA ARG A 201 -10.36 -20.51 4.89
C ARG A 201 -11.04 -21.73 5.51
N LYS A 202 -11.15 -21.80 6.85
CA LYS A 202 -11.97 -22.83 7.52
C LYS A 202 -13.47 -22.59 7.32
N LEU A 203 -13.87 -21.32 7.18
CA LEU A 203 -15.24 -20.94 6.86
C LEU A 203 -15.54 -21.16 5.38
N SER A 204 -14.62 -20.75 4.51
CA SER A 204 -14.74 -20.98 3.07
C SER A 204 -13.41 -21.21 2.38
N SER A 205 -13.26 -22.37 1.74
CA SER A 205 -12.02 -22.76 1.07
C SER A 205 -11.72 -21.93 -0.19
N THR A 206 -12.68 -21.12 -0.67
CA THR A 206 -12.55 -20.22 -1.83
C THR A 206 -11.90 -18.87 -1.49
N ILE A 207 -11.75 -18.54 -0.20
CA ILE A 207 -11.08 -17.31 0.25
C ILE A 207 -9.59 -17.41 -0.10
N GLU A 208 -9.15 -16.56 -1.03
CA GLU A 208 -7.75 -16.47 -1.43
C GLU A 208 -7.08 -15.24 -0.83
N SER A 209 -7.66 -14.05 -0.92
CA SER A 209 -7.06 -12.79 -0.41
C SER A 209 -7.82 -12.18 0.76
N LEU A 210 -7.25 -11.12 1.36
CA LEU A 210 -7.94 -10.35 2.40
C LEU A 210 -9.26 -9.75 1.90
N ASN A 211 -9.34 -9.34 0.64
CA ASN A 211 -10.56 -8.78 0.06
C ASN A 211 -11.68 -9.83 -0.07
N ASP A 212 -11.33 -11.11 -0.19
CA ASP A 212 -12.33 -12.19 -0.22
C ASP A 212 -13.02 -12.36 1.15
N ILE A 213 -12.36 -11.98 2.26
CA ILE A 213 -12.99 -11.95 3.59
C ILE A 213 -14.12 -10.91 3.61
N ASP A 214 -13.88 -9.73 3.01
CA ASP A 214 -14.89 -8.67 2.97
C ASP A 214 -16.11 -9.11 2.16
N ALA A 215 -15.89 -9.73 0.99
CA ALA A 215 -16.96 -10.31 0.18
C ALA A 215 -17.73 -11.41 0.94
N HIS A 216 -17.00 -12.31 1.60
CA HIS A 216 -17.58 -13.38 2.42
C HIS A 216 -18.51 -12.82 3.51
N LEU A 217 -18.09 -11.79 4.25
CA LEU A 217 -18.89 -11.20 5.34
C LEU A 217 -20.13 -10.43 4.87
N ILE A 218 -20.15 -9.97 3.61
CA ILE A 218 -21.36 -9.41 3.00
C ILE A 218 -22.40 -10.51 2.85
N GLU A 219 -21.99 -11.67 2.35
CA GLU A 219 -22.86 -12.82 2.06
C GLU A 219 -23.21 -13.65 3.30
N HIS A 220 -22.29 -13.75 4.25
CA HIS A 220 -22.34 -14.59 5.46
C HIS A 220 -22.15 -13.76 6.73
N PRO A 221 -23.13 -12.91 7.11
CA PRO A 221 -23.07 -12.11 8.35
C PRO A 221 -22.85 -12.93 9.62
N GLU A 222 -23.30 -14.19 9.65
CA GLU A 222 -23.17 -15.11 10.77
C GLU A 222 -21.71 -15.38 11.17
N ASP A 223 -20.78 -15.22 10.23
CA ASP A 223 -19.35 -15.51 10.43
C ASP A 223 -18.56 -14.32 11.00
N ASP A 224 -19.19 -13.15 11.19
CA ASP A 224 -18.56 -11.92 11.68
C ASP A 224 -17.83 -12.13 13.01
N VAL A 225 -18.46 -12.83 13.97
CA VAL A 225 -17.85 -13.11 15.27
C VAL A 225 -16.59 -13.96 15.14
N HIS A 226 -16.59 -14.95 14.25
CA HIS A 226 -15.43 -15.81 14.02
C HIS A 226 -14.28 -15.01 13.39
N LEU A 227 -14.57 -14.20 12.37
CA LEU A 227 -13.56 -13.41 11.68
C LEU A 227 -13.02 -12.25 12.52
N VAL A 228 -13.81 -11.69 13.43
CA VAL A 228 -13.32 -10.75 14.47
C VAL A 228 -12.35 -11.45 15.42
N ALA A 229 -12.67 -12.66 15.88
CA ALA A 229 -11.76 -13.42 16.73
C ALA A 229 -10.45 -13.77 16.00
N ALA A 230 -10.54 -14.15 14.71
CA ALA A 230 -9.37 -14.39 13.87
C ALA A 230 -8.51 -13.14 13.66
N LEU A 231 -9.13 -11.96 13.49
CA LEU A 231 -8.41 -10.69 13.37
C LEU A 231 -7.58 -10.37 14.63
N GLN A 232 -8.12 -10.73 15.80
CA GLN A 232 -7.45 -10.54 17.09
C GLN A 232 -6.34 -11.57 17.32
N SER A 233 -6.63 -12.86 17.13
CA SER A 233 -5.69 -13.95 17.41
C SER A 233 -4.49 -13.93 16.46
N SER A 234 -4.69 -13.51 15.21
CA SER A 234 -3.61 -13.31 14.23
C SER A 234 -2.70 -12.11 14.55
N ARG A 235 -3.08 -11.25 15.51
CA ARG A 235 -2.42 -9.96 15.80
C ARG A 235 -2.44 -8.95 14.64
N TYR A 236 -3.23 -9.15 13.59
CA TYR A 236 -3.22 -8.31 12.39
C TYR A 236 -3.43 -6.83 12.71
N GLU A 237 -4.35 -6.53 13.61
CA GLU A 237 -4.66 -5.16 14.06
C GLU A 237 -3.67 -4.59 15.08
N GLN A 238 -2.65 -5.35 15.50
CA GLN A 238 -1.70 -4.98 16.55
C GLN A 238 -0.28 -4.76 16.03
N LEU A 239 0.05 -5.26 14.83
CA LEU A 239 1.40 -5.17 14.25
C LEU A 239 1.91 -3.73 14.06
N TRP A 240 1.01 -2.75 13.97
CA TRP A 240 1.41 -1.35 13.92
C TRP A 240 2.19 -0.90 15.17
N ARG A 241 2.00 -1.58 16.32
CA ARG A 241 2.71 -1.27 17.57
C ARG A 241 4.20 -1.55 17.42
N ASP A 242 4.53 -2.73 16.92
CA ASP A 242 5.90 -3.18 16.66
C ASP A 242 6.59 -2.22 15.66
N GLU A 243 5.86 -1.80 14.62
CA GLU A 243 6.33 -0.79 13.65
C GLU A 243 6.53 0.60 14.28
N PHE A 244 5.62 1.02 15.15
CA PHE A 244 5.69 2.31 15.83
C PHE A 244 6.87 2.37 16.79
N GLU A 245 7.08 1.34 17.61
CA GLU A 245 8.18 1.27 18.56
C GLU A 245 9.53 1.31 17.84
N ARG A 246 9.71 0.50 16.79
CA ARG A 246 10.96 0.44 16.03
C ARG A 246 11.27 1.76 15.30
N ASN A 247 10.24 2.45 14.84
CA ASN A 247 10.37 3.67 14.02
C ASN A 247 9.89 4.93 14.74
N ALA A 248 9.90 4.94 16.08
CA ALA A 248 9.35 6.03 16.88
C ALA A 248 9.94 7.40 16.53
N TRP A 249 11.20 7.41 16.07
CA TRP A 249 11.90 8.62 15.65
C TRP A 249 11.25 9.37 14.48
N GLN A 250 10.41 8.69 13.68
CA GLN A 250 9.80 9.24 12.47
C GLN A 250 8.56 10.10 12.73
N TYR A 251 8.04 10.12 13.97
CA TYR A 251 6.72 10.68 14.27
C TYR A 251 6.74 12.11 14.84
N HIS A 252 7.91 12.66 15.14
CA HIS A 252 8.05 14.02 15.65
C HIS A 252 9.37 14.65 15.21
N VAL A 253 9.34 15.93 14.83
CA VAL A 253 10.52 16.63 14.29
C VAL A 253 11.74 16.58 15.24
N ALA A 254 11.51 16.75 16.54
CA ALA A 254 12.57 16.68 17.55
C ALA A 254 13.19 15.27 17.66
N LEU A 255 12.40 14.22 17.42
CA LEU A 255 12.91 12.85 17.43
C LEU A 255 13.71 12.55 16.15
N ILE A 256 13.29 13.08 14.99
CA ILE A 256 14.09 13.01 13.76
C ILE A 256 15.43 13.74 13.97
N GLU A 257 15.42 14.92 14.58
CA GLU A 257 16.63 15.68 14.90
C GLU A 257 17.58 14.87 15.78
N GLY A 258 17.08 14.31 16.88
CA GLY A 258 17.88 13.59 17.88
C GLY A 258 18.27 12.14 17.54
N HIS A 259 17.71 11.53 16.49
CA HIS A 259 18.03 10.14 16.14
C HIS A 259 19.49 9.98 15.65
N GLU A 260 20.13 8.84 15.90
CA GLU A 260 21.56 8.65 15.62
C GLU A 260 21.91 8.43 14.15
N VAL A 261 20.93 8.10 13.30
CA VAL A 261 21.16 7.89 11.86
C VAL A 261 21.67 9.16 11.18
N SER A 262 22.45 8.99 10.10
CA SER A 262 23.06 10.11 9.39
C SER A 262 22.04 11.12 8.87
N THR A 263 22.44 12.40 8.81
CA THR A 263 21.60 13.48 8.26
C THR A 263 21.12 13.18 6.85
N GLU A 264 21.97 12.55 6.02
CA GLU A 264 21.61 12.16 4.66
C GLU A 264 20.54 11.07 4.64
N ARG A 265 20.59 10.09 5.57
CA ARG A 265 19.54 9.07 5.70
C ARG A 265 18.22 9.68 6.19
N LYS A 266 18.27 10.63 7.13
CA LYS A 266 17.08 11.38 7.58
C LYS A 266 16.46 12.16 6.43
N ARG A 267 17.29 12.83 5.62
CA ARG A 267 16.88 13.59 4.45
C ARG A 267 16.18 12.70 3.43
N ARG A 268 16.84 11.62 2.99
CA ARG A 268 16.27 10.65 2.04
C ARG A 268 14.95 10.08 2.52
N TYR A 269 14.84 9.71 3.79
CA TYR A 269 13.58 9.27 4.39
C TYR A 269 12.48 10.34 4.27
N CYS A 270 12.78 11.59 4.62
CA CYS A 270 11.79 12.68 4.59
C CYS A 270 11.36 13.02 3.16
N GLU A 271 12.30 13.07 2.22
CA GLU A 271 12.01 13.35 0.80
C GLU A 271 11.17 12.22 0.20
N ALA A 272 11.59 10.96 0.36
CA ALA A 272 10.87 9.80 -0.17
C ALA A 272 9.43 9.69 0.37
N LEU A 273 9.23 9.92 1.68
CA LEU A 273 7.89 9.90 2.28
C LEU A 273 6.96 10.95 1.63
N LEU A 274 7.50 12.10 1.24
CA LEU A 274 6.73 13.22 0.66
C LEU A 274 6.58 13.11 -0.86
N GLU A 275 7.46 12.37 -1.53
CA GLU A 275 7.31 11.95 -2.93
C GLU A 275 6.18 10.92 -3.05
N ASP A 276 6.11 9.94 -2.14
CA ASP A 276 5.03 8.93 -2.14
C ASP A 276 3.63 9.58 -2.05
N GLU A 277 3.47 10.70 -1.33
CA GLU A 277 2.20 11.44 -1.25
C GLU A 277 1.79 12.10 -2.58
N GLN A 278 2.72 12.33 -3.50
CA GLN A 278 2.42 12.93 -4.80
C GLN A 278 1.83 11.92 -5.78
N LEU A 279 1.94 10.62 -5.49
CA LEU A 279 1.42 9.54 -6.35
C LEU A 279 -0.09 9.30 -6.16
N GLY A 280 -0.71 9.92 -5.16
CA GLY A 280 -2.14 9.82 -4.88
C GLY A 280 -2.44 9.62 -3.40
N PRO A 281 -3.71 9.40 -3.05
CA PRO A 281 -4.11 9.18 -1.66
C PRO A 281 -3.37 7.99 -1.05
N ASN A 282 -2.86 8.18 0.17
CA ASN A 282 -2.20 7.11 0.89
C ASN A 282 -3.14 5.91 1.07
N ARG A 283 -2.59 4.69 0.99
CA ARG A 283 -3.37 3.44 1.08
C ARG A 283 -4.23 3.33 2.34
N PHE A 284 -3.80 3.89 3.47
CA PHE A 284 -4.57 3.85 4.71
C PHE A 284 -5.85 4.68 4.62
N VAL A 285 -5.79 5.79 3.89
CA VAL A 285 -6.93 6.66 3.60
C VAL A 285 -7.94 5.94 2.71
N LEU A 286 -7.44 5.33 1.62
CA LEU A 286 -8.27 4.56 0.69
C LEU A 286 -8.97 3.40 1.40
N ASN A 287 -8.23 2.63 2.20
CA ASN A 287 -8.79 1.52 2.95
C ASN A 287 -9.81 1.99 3.99
N HIS A 288 -9.53 3.08 4.71
CA HIS A 288 -10.49 3.67 5.64
C HIS A 288 -11.81 4.02 4.93
N ALA A 289 -11.76 4.78 3.83
CA ALA A 289 -12.94 5.17 3.08
C ALA A 289 -13.70 3.95 2.50
N GLY A 290 -12.97 2.93 2.04
CA GLY A 290 -13.52 1.66 1.59
C GLY A 290 -14.32 0.97 2.71
N TYR A 291 -13.73 0.80 3.89
CA TYR A 291 -14.40 0.17 5.02
C TYR A 291 -15.53 1.03 5.61
N VAL A 292 -15.44 2.36 5.58
CA VAL A 292 -16.58 3.25 5.91
C VAL A 292 -17.76 2.99 4.98
N SER A 293 -17.49 2.85 3.68
CA SER A 293 -18.53 2.55 2.68
C SER A 293 -19.15 1.17 2.92
N LEU A 294 -18.31 0.14 3.08
CA LEU A 294 -18.73 -1.23 3.36
C LEU A 294 -19.57 -1.32 4.62
N ASN A 295 -19.10 -0.76 5.74
CA ASN A 295 -19.81 -0.83 7.02
C ASN A 295 -21.11 0.01 7.03
N THR A 296 -21.20 1.03 6.17
CA THR A 296 -22.45 1.79 5.99
C THR A 296 -23.50 0.95 5.29
N ALA A 297 -23.12 0.18 4.26
CA ALA A 297 -24.03 -0.68 3.51
C ALA A 297 -24.33 -2.02 4.21
N HIS A 298 -23.32 -2.60 4.85
CA HIS A 298 -23.34 -3.91 5.49
C HIS A 298 -22.68 -3.81 6.87
N PRO A 299 -23.39 -3.36 7.92
CA PRO A 299 -22.80 -3.21 9.24
C PRO A 299 -22.25 -4.53 9.79
N ARG A 300 -20.95 -4.55 10.11
CA ARG A 300 -20.23 -5.69 10.69
C ARG A 300 -19.25 -5.20 11.75
N GLN A 301 -19.06 -5.98 12.81
CA GLN A 301 -18.02 -5.69 13.79
C GLN A 301 -16.63 -5.78 13.15
N TYR A 302 -16.40 -6.73 12.24
CA TYR A 302 -15.13 -6.83 11.52
C TYR A 302 -14.80 -5.54 10.74
N PHE A 303 -15.77 -4.99 10.00
CA PHE A 303 -15.56 -3.74 9.25
C PHE A 303 -15.36 -2.55 10.18
N ALA A 304 -16.08 -2.48 11.31
CA ALA A 304 -15.86 -1.45 12.32
C ALA A 304 -14.41 -1.47 12.87
N ARG A 305 -13.86 -2.67 13.16
CA ARG A 305 -12.46 -2.83 13.59
C ARG A 305 -11.47 -2.39 12.51
N LYS A 306 -11.74 -2.69 11.24
CA LYS A 306 -10.91 -2.22 10.12
C LYS A 306 -10.95 -0.70 10.00
N ILE A 307 -12.10 -0.05 10.18
CA ILE A 307 -12.21 1.41 10.23
C ILE A 307 -11.30 1.97 11.34
N GLU A 308 -11.41 1.45 12.57
CA GLU A 308 -10.58 1.87 13.71
C GLU A 308 -9.07 1.73 13.40
N LEU A 309 -8.67 0.59 12.83
CA LEU A 309 -7.29 0.34 12.44
C LEU A 309 -6.79 1.34 11.39
N TYR A 310 -7.55 1.55 10.31
CA TYR A 310 -7.10 2.43 9.22
C TYR A 310 -7.20 3.92 9.58
N ASP A 311 -8.11 4.32 10.46
CA ASP A 311 -8.10 5.66 11.05
C ASP A 311 -6.79 5.89 11.83
N LEU A 312 -6.43 4.96 12.72
CA LEU A 312 -5.18 5.03 13.48
C LEU A 312 -3.95 5.09 12.57
N LEU A 313 -3.86 4.21 11.58
CA LEU A 313 -2.74 4.18 10.62
C LEU A 313 -2.66 5.48 9.80
N THR A 314 -3.81 6.07 9.46
CA THR A 314 -3.87 7.37 8.78
C THR A 314 -3.36 8.50 9.68
N GLN A 315 -3.73 8.51 10.96
CA GLN A 315 -3.21 9.47 11.93
C GLN A 315 -1.69 9.37 12.09
N PHE A 316 -1.16 8.15 12.15
CA PHE A 316 0.28 7.90 12.22
C PHE A 316 1.01 8.36 10.96
N HIS A 317 0.48 8.04 9.79
CA HIS A 317 1.03 8.51 8.52
C HIS A 317 1.05 10.04 8.46
N TYR A 318 -0.05 10.70 8.81
CA TYR A 318 -0.12 12.16 8.87
C TYR A 318 0.93 12.77 9.81
N ARG A 319 1.15 12.19 11.00
CA ARG A 319 2.20 12.64 11.92
C ARG A 319 3.59 12.53 11.29
N ARG A 320 3.88 11.44 10.58
CA ARG A 320 5.16 11.27 9.86
C ARG A 320 5.34 12.33 8.77
N ILE A 321 4.28 12.65 8.02
CA ILE A 321 4.28 13.73 7.02
C ILE A 321 4.58 15.09 7.65
N GLN A 322 3.93 15.41 8.77
CA GLN A 322 4.17 16.67 9.49
C GLN A 322 5.61 16.73 10.04
N ALA A 323 6.10 15.64 10.63
CA ALA A 323 7.46 15.57 11.14
C ALA A 323 8.51 15.73 10.04
N ALA A 324 8.37 14.99 8.93
CA ALA A 324 9.26 15.07 7.78
C ALA A 324 9.26 16.46 7.12
N SER A 325 8.06 17.02 6.89
CA SER A 325 7.90 18.36 6.31
C SER A 325 8.52 19.43 7.22
N GLY A 326 8.26 19.35 8.53
CA GLY A 326 8.83 20.27 9.51
C GLY A 326 10.36 20.18 9.59
N TRP A 327 10.91 18.96 9.54
CA TRP A 327 12.35 18.72 9.56
C TRP A 327 13.04 19.32 8.32
N LEU A 328 12.50 19.09 7.12
CA LEU A 328 13.03 19.68 5.88
C LEU A 328 12.91 21.21 5.88
N ALA A 329 11.79 21.76 6.36
CA ALA A 329 11.55 23.19 6.41
C ALA A 329 12.53 23.94 7.33
N ARG A 330 12.82 23.39 8.52
CA ARG A 330 13.82 23.94 9.45
C ARG A 330 15.23 24.02 8.86
N ARG A 331 15.51 23.23 7.83
CA ARG A 331 16.79 23.17 7.12
C ARG A 331 16.81 23.95 5.82
N GLY A 332 15.73 24.68 5.50
CA GLY A 332 15.61 25.44 4.25
C GLY A 332 15.50 24.56 3.00
N LEU A 333 15.27 23.25 3.15
CA LEU A 333 15.16 22.30 2.04
C LEU A 333 13.76 22.27 1.43
N ARG A 334 12.75 22.79 2.14
CA ARG A 334 11.37 22.87 1.67
C ARG A 334 10.69 24.12 2.23
N LYS A 335 9.83 24.75 1.44
CA LYS A 335 8.92 25.78 1.97
C LYS A 335 7.79 25.11 2.75
N ASN A 336 7.49 25.61 3.94
CA ASN A 336 6.29 25.19 4.65
C ASN A 336 5.06 25.67 3.86
N VAL A 337 4.25 24.74 3.39
CA VAL A 337 2.99 25.05 2.69
C VAL A 337 1.86 24.72 3.66
N PRO A 338 1.19 25.73 4.23
CA PRO A 338 0.03 25.49 5.07
C PRO A 338 -1.04 24.75 4.28
N ARG A 339 -1.74 23.81 4.92
CA ARG A 339 -2.92 23.18 4.33
C ARG A 339 -3.97 24.24 4.07
N SER A 340 -4.39 24.38 2.81
CA SER A 340 -5.50 25.25 2.44
C SER A 340 -6.80 24.61 2.92
N LEU A 341 -7.63 25.38 3.63
CA LEU A 341 -8.96 24.95 4.02
C LEU A 341 -9.92 25.15 2.85
N LEU A 342 -10.75 24.13 2.60
CA LEU A 342 -11.71 24.15 1.52
C LEU A 342 -13.02 24.74 2.02
N ARG A 343 -13.67 25.58 1.22
CA ARG A 343 -14.97 26.13 1.59
C ARG A 343 -16.04 25.03 1.53
N PRO A 344 -16.89 24.88 2.57
CA PRO A 344 -17.97 23.90 2.56
C PRO A 344 -18.84 23.98 1.30
N HIS A 345 -19.21 22.80 0.80
CA HIS A 345 -20.10 22.58 -0.35
C HIS A 345 -19.54 23.05 -1.72
N THR A 346 -18.25 23.37 -1.83
CA THR A 346 -17.61 23.50 -3.17
C THR A 346 -17.27 22.12 -3.75
N PRO A 347 -17.07 22.00 -5.08
CA PRO A 347 -16.67 20.73 -5.70
C PRO A 347 -15.41 20.13 -5.07
N GLU A 348 -14.39 20.93 -4.79
CA GLU A 348 -13.14 20.48 -4.18
C GLU A 348 -13.35 19.98 -2.76
N TRP A 349 -14.24 20.63 -2.00
CA TRP A 349 -14.62 20.19 -0.65
C TRP A 349 -15.30 18.82 -0.68
N PHE A 350 -16.23 18.60 -1.62
CA PHE A 350 -16.88 17.30 -1.77
C PHE A 350 -15.92 16.20 -2.20
N THR A 351 -14.98 16.50 -3.09
CA THR A 351 -13.91 15.57 -3.49
C THR A 351 -13.06 15.19 -2.27
N SER A 352 -12.55 16.18 -1.54
CA SER A 352 -11.74 15.94 -0.35
C SER A 352 -12.49 15.20 0.75
N LEU A 353 -13.78 15.50 0.97
CA LEU A 353 -14.58 14.78 1.96
C LEU A 353 -14.85 13.33 1.52
N ARG A 354 -15.06 13.08 0.23
CA ARG A 354 -15.34 11.74 -0.29
C ARG A 354 -14.16 10.79 -0.10
N GLU A 355 -12.94 11.30 -0.25
CA GLU A 355 -11.70 10.54 -0.02
C GLU A 355 -11.57 10.05 1.43
N TRP A 356 -12.19 10.75 2.39
CA TRP A 356 -12.09 10.42 3.81
C TRP A 356 -13.34 9.75 4.37
N ASN A 357 -14.50 10.37 4.14
CA ASN A 357 -15.77 10.01 4.75
C ASN A 357 -16.90 10.05 3.69
N PRO A 358 -16.98 9.03 2.82
CA PRO A 358 -18.01 8.96 1.78
C PRO A 358 -19.44 8.91 2.35
N LYS A 359 -19.63 8.36 3.56
CA LYS A 359 -20.91 8.39 4.28
C LYS A 359 -21.35 9.83 4.55
N GLN A 360 -20.45 10.67 5.06
CA GLN A 360 -20.76 12.08 5.33
C GLN A 360 -21.06 12.84 4.04
N VAL A 361 -20.35 12.55 2.95
CA VAL A 361 -20.68 13.12 1.62
C VAL A 361 -22.11 12.79 1.22
N ALA A 362 -22.54 11.53 1.35
CA ALA A 362 -23.90 11.12 1.00
C ALA A 362 -24.95 11.84 1.86
N MET A 363 -24.70 12.00 3.16
CA MET A 363 -25.58 12.75 4.07
C MET A 363 -25.69 14.23 3.67
N VAL A 364 -24.57 14.87 3.34
CA VAL A 364 -24.55 16.28 2.91
C VAL A 364 -25.29 16.45 1.59
N TRP A 365 -25.12 15.53 0.64
CA TRP A 365 -25.86 15.55 -0.62
C TRP A 365 -27.37 15.35 -0.42
N ALA A 366 -27.77 14.51 0.52
CA ALA A 366 -29.18 14.37 0.87
C ALA A 366 -29.75 15.68 1.44
N ALA A 367 -29.01 16.35 2.35
CA ALA A 367 -29.42 17.63 2.90
C ALA A 367 -29.55 18.73 1.81
N VAL A 368 -28.54 18.85 0.94
CA VAL A 368 -28.55 19.78 -0.20
C VAL A 368 -29.69 19.45 -1.18
N GLY A 369 -29.96 18.16 -1.42
CA GLY A 369 -31.03 17.71 -2.30
C GLY A 369 -32.42 18.09 -1.78
N VAL A 370 -32.64 18.00 -0.47
CA VAL A 370 -33.89 18.41 0.20
C VAL A 370 -34.12 19.92 0.08
N SER A 371 -33.07 20.73 0.22
CA SER A 371 -33.19 22.20 0.15
C SER A 371 -33.16 22.77 -1.27
N GLY A 372 -32.57 22.04 -2.22
CA GLY A 372 -32.26 22.54 -3.55
C GLY A 372 -31.17 23.62 -3.59
N ARG A 373 -30.48 23.88 -2.46
CA ARG A 373 -29.47 24.93 -2.33
C ARG A 373 -28.20 24.45 -1.65
N LEU A 374 -27.07 25.06 -2.00
CA LEU A 374 -25.77 24.76 -1.41
C LEU A 374 -25.46 25.59 -0.15
N ASP A 375 -26.22 26.64 0.14
CA ASP A 375 -26.02 27.55 1.28
C ASP A 375 -26.64 27.08 2.61
N VAL A 376 -27.08 25.82 2.67
CA VAL A 376 -27.73 25.24 3.86
C VAL A 376 -26.79 24.48 4.78
N CYS A 377 -27.26 24.15 5.98
CA CYS A 377 -26.57 23.30 6.94
C CYS A 377 -26.28 21.90 6.36
N SER A 378 -25.02 21.46 6.49
CA SER A 378 -24.52 20.14 6.07
C SER A 378 -25.20 18.96 6.79
N ILE A 379 -25.92 19.21 7.89
CA ILE A 379 -26.52 18.18 8.75
C ILE A 379 -28.04 18.12 8.60
N CYS A 380 -28.72 19.26 8.72
CA CYS A 380 -30.19 19.31 8.77
C CYS A 380 -30.83 20.09 7.60
N ALA A 381 -30.05 20.57 6.65
CA ALA A 381 -30.51 21.40 5.52
C ALA A 381 -31.15 22.75 5.89
N ASP A 382 -31.00 23.19 7.14
CA ASP A 382 -31.56 24.45 7.65
C ASP A 382 -30.73 25.70 7.25
N ASP A 383 -31.35 26.88 7.38
CA ASP A 383 -30.86 28.21 6.97
C ASP A 383 -31.35 29.28 7.97
N PRO A 384 -30.52 30.24 8.44
CA PRO A 384 -29.15 30.55 8.04
C PRO A 384 -28.11 29.51 8.51
N ALA A 385 -27.20 29.18 7.60
CA ALA A 385 -26.00 28.40 7.92
C ALA A 385 -24.71 29.19 7.66
N ARG A 386 -23.68 28.91 8.44
CA ARG A 386 -22.37 29.57 8.36
C ARG A 386 -21.26 28.54 8.19
N ASP A 387 -20.14 28.98 7.63
CA ASP A 387 -18.98 28.13 7.44
C ASP A 387 -18.12 28.13 8.73
N TYR A 388 -17.69 26.94 9.13
CA TYR A 388 -16.87 26.70 10.30
C TYR A 388 -15.67 25.83 9.94
N ALA A 389 -14.54 26.06 10.60
CA ALA A 389 -13.35 25.24 10.54
C ALA A 389 -13.12 24.54 11.88
N LEU A 390 -12.78 23.25 11.82
CA LEU A 390 -12.34 22.50 13.00
C LEU A 390 -11.07 23.13 13.57
N VAL A 391 -11.01 23.27 14.90
CA VAL A 391 -9.81 23.73 15.61
C VAL A 391 -8.68 22.71 15.45
N SER A 392 -9.02 21.42 15.60
CA SER A 392 -8.14 20.29 15.33
C SER A 392 -8.49 19.71 13.97
N LEU A 393 -7.68 20.02 12.95
CA LEU A 393 -7.91 19.53 11.61
C LEU A 393 -7.75 18.00 11.55
N PRO A 394 -8.65 17.28 10.88
CA PRO A 394 -8.51 15.84 10.69
C PRO A 394 -7.29 15.54 9.81
N PRO A 395 -6.64 14.37 9.95
CA PRO A 395 -5.53 13.97 9.09
C PRO A 395 -5.81 14.13 7.61
N VAL A 396 -7.03 13.81 7.18
CA VAL A 396 -7.53 13.88 5.81
C VAL A 396 -8.94 14.49 5.78
N GLY A 397 -9.37 15.00 4.62
CA GLY A 397 -10.68 15.64 4.43
C GLY A 397 -10.59 17.17 4.39
N PRO A 398 -11.71 17.89 4.36
CA PRO A 398 -11.67 19.33 4.20
C PRO A 398 -11.43 20.10 5.51
N GLY A 399 -11.73 19.50 6.67
CA GLY A 399 -11.58 20.15 7.98
C GLY A 399 -12.55 21.31 8.23
N THR A 400 -13.55 21.48 7.37
CA THR A 400 -14.55 22.56 7.42
C THR A 400 -15.96 22.00 7.21
N LEU A 401 -16.96 22.68 7.77
CA LEU A 401 -18.38 22.31 7.71
C LEU A 401 -19.25 23.56 7.58
N ARG A 402 -20.43 23.45 6.96
CA ARG A 402 -21.46 24.49 6.98
C ARG A 402 -22.54 24.08 7.96
N LEU A 403 -22.81 24.87 8.99
CA LEU A 403 -23.75 24.51 10.07
C LEU A 403 -24.72 25.65 10.36
N CYS A 404 -25.99 25.34 10.66
CA CYS A 404 -26.89 26.28 11.33
C CYS A 404 -26.52 26.42 12.81
N ASP A 405 -27.06 27.43 13.49
CA ASP A 405 -26.73 27.73 14.89
C ASP A 405 -27.01 26.57 15.85
N ASP A 406 -28.08 25.79 15.62
CA ASP A 406 -28.41 24.63 16.44
C ASP A 406 -27.41 23.48 16.23
N CYS A 407 -27.12 23.12 14.98
CA CYS A 407 -26.14 22.07 14.69
C CYS A 407 -24.73 22.47 15.13
N TYR A 408 -24.36 23.74 15.03
CA TYR A 408 -23.10 24.25 15.56
C TYR A 408 -23.04 24.05 17.08
N ARG A 409 -24.06 24.50 17.83
CA ARG A 409 -24.12 24.36 19.29
C ARG A 409 -24.04 22.91 19.76
N ILE A 410 -24.66 21.99 19.04
CA ILE A 410 -24.62 20.56 19.36
C ILE A 410 -23.22 20.00 19.10
N ARG A 411 -22.64 20.27 17.93
CA ARG A 411 -21.37 19.66 17.52
C ARG A 411 -20.15 20.28 18.18
N CYS A 412 -20.18 21.58 18.49
CA CYS A 412 -19.01 22.28 19.02
C CYS A 412 -18.57 21.79 20.40
N ALA A 413 -19.44 21.05 21.11
CA ALA A 413 -19.12 20.41 22.38
C ALA A 413 -18.07 19.29 22.21
N ASP A 414 -18.23 18.46 21.17
CA ASP A 414 -17.35 17.32 20.90
C ASP A 414 -16.27 17.65 19.85
N GLU A 415 -16.57 18.57 18.94
CA GLU A 415 -15.72 18.98 17.84
C GLU A 415 -15.53 20.50 17.86
N PRO A 416 -14.55 21.03 18.62
CA PRO A 416 -14.32 22.47 18.70
C PRO A 416 -14.11 23.10 17.33
N MET A 417 -14.85 24.17 17.04
CA MET A 417 -14.89 24.84 15.73
C MET A 417 -14.83 26.37 15.87
N LYS A 418 -14.21 27.02 14.88
CA LYS A 418 -14.17 28.48 14.74
C LYS A 418 -14.83 28.92 13.42
N PRO A 419 -15.34 30.16 13.31
CA PRO A 419 -15.81 30.70 12.04
C PRO A 419 -14.72 30.60 10.95
N PHE A 420 -15.12 30.20 9.74
CA PHE A 420 -14.25 30.06 8.56
C PHE A 420 -14.43 31.24 7.60
#